data_AF-A0A8X6J061-F1
#
_entry.id   AF-A0A8X6J061-F1
#
_cell.length_a   1.000
_cell.length_b   1.000
_cell.length_c   1.000
_cell.angle_alpha   90.00
_cell.angle_beta   90.00
_cell.angle_gamma   90.00
#
_symmetry.space_group_name_H-M   'P 1'
#
loop_
_entity.id
_entity.type
_entity.pdbx_description
1 polymer ?
#
loop_
_entity_poly.entity_id
_entity_poly.type
_entity_poly.pdbx_seq_one_letter_code
_entity_poly.pdbx_strand_id
1 'polypeptide(L)'
;MTEYQRVDLNEASASKNMANEAPDSPSALNYTVGFSKTDGNQEKELAGSRRNFWQRRSKMEKYLLAILIVLWLLVLILFIFSVIRVHDADKKYCTTPACVKTAATILNTLDQSVDPCEDFYRYACGGWMKSNHLPDNQLLLSSYTKLIDDNKRIFRYVLEDESFELKGKAEKQARNFYRSCMNTTRIEELGAQPLLDQLKKIGGWNISGEFNIKDWDFQKALELNNHYFKAESLFLWAVLADFKNTTRNILAVNQNSLILESRDNYLNKTMDDK
;
A
#
# COMPACT_ATOMS: atom_id res chain seq x y z
N MET A 1 12.39 -11.56 22.81
CA MET A 1 12.78 -10.72 21.66
C MET A 1 12.41 -11.51 20.42
N THR A 2 11.23 -11.27 19.88
CA THR A 2 10.62 -12.06 18.80
C THR A 2 10.79 -11.30 17.50
N GLU A 3 11.48 -11.92 16.55
CA GLU A 3 11.84 -11.39 15.24
C GLU A 3 10.60 -11.37 14.33
N TYR A 4 10.21 -10.17 13.87
CA TYR A 4 9.10 -10.00 12.94
C TYR A 4 9.61 -10.21 11.51
N GLN A 5 9.21 -11.31 10.86
CA GLN A 5 9.46 -11.53 9.44
C GLN A 5 8.51 -10.68 8.60
N ARG A 6 9.07 -9.83 7.75
CA ARG A 6 8.35 -8.99 6.78
C ARG A 6 7.90 -9.90 5.62
N VAL A 7 6.60 -9.94 5.33
CA VAL A 7 6.05 -10.65 4.16
C VAL A 7 6.07 -9.67 2.99
N ASP A 8 6.97 -9.90 2.03
CA ASP A 8 7.00 -9.16 0.77
C ASP A 8 5.89 -9.69 -0.15
N LEU A 9 4.89 -8.84 -0.43
CA LEU A 9 3.87 -9.09 -1.45
C LEU A 9 4.47 -8.72 -2.81
N ASN A 10 4.83 -9.72 -3.61
CA ASN A 10 5.31 -9.52 -4.98
C ASN A 10 4.21 -8.93 -5.89
N GLU A 11 4.48 -7.79 -6.51
CA GLU A 11 3.65 -7.05 -7.49
C GLU A 11 3.50 -7.76 -8.86
N ALA A 12 3.46 -9.09 -8.90
CA ALA A 12 3.51 -9.84 -10.16
C ALA A 12 2.14 -10.16 -10.79
N SER A 13 1.01 -9.72 -10.23
CA SER A 13 -0.33 -10.12 -10.70
C SER A 13 -1.23 -9.01 -11.26
N ALA A 14 -0.75 -7.76 -11.38
CA ALA A 14 -1.59 -6.64 -11.80
C ALA A 14 -1.29 -6.05 -13.20
N SER A 15 -0.53 -6.76 -14.06
CA SER A 15 -0.25 -6.30 -15.43
C SER A 15 -0.51 -7.38 -16.48
N LYS A 16 -1.77 -7.82 -16.57
CA LYS A 16 -2.29 -8.46 -17.78
C LYS A 16 -3.70 -7.93 -18.00
N ASN A 17 -3.88 -7.29 -19.16
CA ASN A 17 -5.13 -6.89 -19.82
C ASN A 17 -5.19 -5.38 -20.08
N MET A 18 -4.42 -4.92 -21.06
CA MET A 18 -4.76 -3.73 -21.86
C MET A 18 -3.80 -3.66 -23.07
N ALA A 19 -4.14 -4.39 -24.13
CA ALA A 19 -3.68 -4.10 -25.49
C ALA A 19 -4.51 -4.93 -26.48
N ASN A 20 -5.43 -4.26 -27.19
CA ASN A 20 -5.91 -4.62 -28.52
C ASN A 20 -6.70 -3.42 -29.08
N GLU A 21 -6.16 -2.71 -30.07
CA GLU A 21 -6.75 -2.43 -31.40
C GLU A 21 -5.87 -1.46 -32.22
N ALA A 22 -5.95 -1.61 -33.56
CA ALA A 22 -4.97 -1.30 -34.63
C ALA A 22 -5.24 0.09 -35.32
N PRO A 23 -4.78 0.48 -36.55
CA PRO A 23 -4.05 -0.26 -37.62
C PRO A 23 -2.99 0.51 -38.50
N ASP A 24 -2.48 -0.26 -39.48
CA ASP A 24 -1.97 0.07 -40.83
C ASP A 24 -0.46 0.14 -41.17
N SER A 25 -0.11 -0.67 -42.19
CA SER A 25 1.18 -0.84 -42.89
C SER A 25 1.36 0.19 -44.03
N PRO A 26 2.55 0.34 -44.68
CA PRO A 26 3.02 -0.65 -45.66
C PRO A 26 4.54 -0.88 -45.81
N SER A 27 4.87 -2.14 -46.14
CA SER A 27 5.79 -2.65 -47.18
C SER A 27 7.18 -2.04 -47.43
N ALA A 28 8.24 -2.85 -47.27
CA ALA A 28 9.44 -2.89 -48.14
C ALA A 28 10.15 -4.26 -48.01
N LEU A 29 9.94 -5.19 -48.95
CA LEU A 29 10.85 -5.58 -50.04
C LEU A 29 12.17 -6.26 -49.60
N ASN A 30 12.13 -7.61 -49.59
CA ASN A 30 13.30 -8.49 -49.56
C ASN A 30 13.74 -8.84 -50.99
N TYR A 31 15.01 -8.61 -51.32
CA TYR A 31 15.67 -9.24 -52.46
C TYR A 31 16.74 -10.21 -51.98
N THR A 32 16.57 -11.47 -52.31
CA THR A 32 17.61 -12.50 -52.32
C THR A 32 18.06 -12.70 -53.76
N VAL A 33 19.37 -12.67 -54.02
CA VAL A 33 19.93 -13.14 -55.29
C VAL A 33 21.00 -14.17 -54.99
N GLY A 34 20.79 -15.37 -55.53
CA GLY A 34 21.65 -16.54 -55.39
C GLY A 34 22.90 -16.45 -56.27
N PHE A 35 23.94 -17.19 -55.86
CA PHE A 35 25.16 -17.36 -56.63
C PHE A 35 25.06 -18.62 -57.51
N SER A 36 25.25 -18.43 -58.82
CA SER A 36 25.49 -19.51 -59.79
C SER A 36 26.97 -19.87 -59.80
N LYS A 37 27.25 -21.17 -59.95
CA LYS A 37 28.59 -21.75 -60.06
C LYS A 37 28.86 -22.10 -61.52
N THR A 38 29.95 -21.60 -62.08
CA THR A 38 30.52 -22.08 -63.35
C THR A 38 32.02 -22.25 -63.18
N ASP A 39 32.47 -23.50 -63.29
CA ASP A 39 33.88 -23.89 -63.43
C ASP A 39 34.28 -23.87 -64.92
N GLY A 40 35.56 -23.61 -65.22
CA GLY A 40 36.18 -24.06 -66.47
C GLY A 40 37.03 -23.06 -67.27
N ASN A 41 38.29 -22.87 -66.83
CA ASN A 41 39.54 -22.70 -67.60
C ASN A 41 39.58 -21.97 -68.96
N GLN A 42 40.35 -20.86 -69.00
CA GLN A 42 41.36 -20.39 -69.98
C GLN A 42 41.57 -18.88 -69.68
N GLU A 43 42.74 -18.26 -69.50
CA GLU A 43 44.12 -18.49 -69.92
C GLU A 43 45.13 -17.95 -68.88
N LYS A 44 46.35 -18.44 -69.06
CA LYS A 44 47.65 -18.12 -68.47
C LYS A 44 47.99 -16.63 -68.26
N GLU A 45 48.85 -16.45 -67.25
CA GLU A 45 49.86 -15.39 -67.08
C GLU A 45 49.42 -13.98 -66.64
N LEU A 46 49.53 -13.71 -65.32
CA LEU A 46 50.54 -12.77 -64.83
C LEU A 46 50.76 -12.98 -63.32
N ALA A 47 51.86 -13.62 -62.95
CA ALA A 47 52.33 -13.72 -61.57
C ALA A 47 52.77 -12.32 -61.09
N GLY A 48 51.86 -11.58 -60.45
CA GLY A 48 52.13 -10.28 -59.84
C GLY A 48 52.04 -10.36 -58.31
N SER A 49 53.20 -10.40 -57.65
CA SER A 49 53.41 -10.33 -56.19
C SER A 49 52.35 -9.54 -55.40
N ARG A 50 51.62 -10.19 -54.48
CA ARG A 50 50.89 -9.51 -53.39
C ARG A 50 51.90 -8.85 -52.45
N ARG A 51 52.35 -7.65 -52.80
CA ARG A 51 53.04 -6.77 -51.84
C ARG A 51 52.02 -6.25 -50.84
N ASN A 52 52.35 -6.35 -49.54
CA ASN A 52 51.55 -5.84 -48.43
C ASN A 52 51.07 -4.42 -48.73
N PHE A 53 49.83 -4.07 -48.39
CA PHE A 53 49.22 -2.74 -48.61
C PHE A 53 50.14 -1.57 -48.19
N TRP A 54 50.99 -1.81 -47.19
CA TRP A 54 52.02 -0.90 -46.66
C TRP A 54 53.29 -0.74 -47.52
N GLN A 55 53.56 -1.61 -48.49
CA GLN A 55 54.76 -1.56 -49.33
C GLN A 55 54.60 -0.69 -50.60
N ARG A 56 53.36 -0.30 -50.95
CA ARG A 56 53.07 0.54 -52.14
C ARG A 56 52.99 2.03 -51.85
N ARG A 57 52.85 2.43 -50.57
CA ARG A 57 52.66 3.83 -50.19
C ARG A 57 53.98 4.54 -49.91
N SER A 58 54.10 5.78 -50.36
CA SER A 58 55.28 6.61 -50.11
C SER A 58 55.47 6.87 -48.61
N LYS A 59 56.68 7.24 -48.17
CA LYS A 59 56.92 7.56 -46.75
C LYS A 59 55.94 8.63 -46.23
N MET A 60 55.58 9.60 -47.07
CA MET A 60 54.64 10.67 -46.74
C MET A 60 53.21 10.18 -46.52
N GLU A 61 52.71 9.23 -47.32
CA GLU A 61 51.36 8.68 -47.15
C GLU A 61 51.22 7.85 -45.86
N LYS A 62 52.30 7.20 -45.41
CA LYS A 62 52.32 6.48 -44.13
C LYS A 62 52.24 7.44 -42.94
N TYR A 63 52.93 8.57 -43.01
CA TYR A 63 52.82 9.63 -41.99
C TYR A 63 51.40 10.23 -41.96
N LEU A 64 50.80 10.47 -43.11
CA LEU A 64 49.45 11.03 -43.21
C LEU A 64 48.38 10.08 -42.63
N LEU A 65 48.47 8.77 -42.93
CA LEU A 65 47.61 7.77 -42.32
C LEU A 65 47.83 7.63 -40.81
N ALA A 66 49.08 7.68 -40.34
CA ALA A 66 49.39 7.66 -38.91
C ALA A 66 48.79 8.88 -38.19
N ILE A 67 48.89 10.08 -38.77
CA ILE A 67 48.30 11.31 -38.20
C ILE A 67 46.76 11.20 -38.17
N LEU A 68 46.13 10.70 -39.22
CA LEU A 68 44.67 10.49 -39.24
C LEU A 68 44.21 9.48 -38.19
N ILE A 69 44.97 8.40 -37.96
CA ILE A 69 44.69 7.44 -36.90
C ILE A 69 44.86 8.09 -35.52
N VAL A 70 45.90 8.89 -35.31
CA VAL A 70 46.13 9.60 -34.04
C VAL A 70 45.02 10.63 -33.79
N LEU A 71 44.60 11.39 -34.80
CA LEU A 71 43.48 12.33 -34.69
C LEU A 71 42.16 11.61 -34.41
N TRP A 72 41.92 10.47 -35.06
CA TRP A 72 40.74 9.66 -34.80
C TRP A 72 40.72 9.10 -33.38
N LEU A 73 41.87 8.62 -32.87
CA LEU A 73 42.02 8.17 -31.49
C LEU A 73 41.81 9.31 -30.49
N LEU A 74 42.31 10.51 -30.77
CA LEU A 74 42.08 11.69 -29.94
C LEU A 74 40.60 12.07 -29.88
N VAL A 75 39.90 12.07 -31.01
CA VAL A 75 38.44 12.31 -31.05
C VAL A 75 37.68 11.23 -30.31
N LEU A 76 38.07 9.95 -30.46
CA LEU A 76 37.48 8.83 -29.74
C LEU A 76 37.67 8.98 -28.22
N ILE A 77 38.87 9.35 -27.77
CA ILE A 77 39.18 9.60 -26.36
C ILE A 77 38.33 10.75 -25.81
N LEU A 78 38.20 11.86 -26.55
CA LEU A 78 37.37 12.99 -26.15
C LEU A 78 35.88 12.61 -26.08
N PHE A 79 35.39 11.80 -27.03
CA PHE A 79 34.02 11.30 -27.01
C PHE A 79 33.78 10.38 -25.80
N ILE A 80 34.69 9.45 -25.52
CA ILE A 80 34.63 8.58 -24.34
C ILE A 80 34.65 9.42 -23.05
N PHE A 81 35.52 10.43 -22.97
CA PHE A 81 35.61 11.31 -21.80
C PHE A 81 34.33 12.13 -21.60
N SER A 82 33.70 12.59 -22.68
CA SER A 82 32.39 13.25 -22.65
C SER A 82 31.29 12.32 -22.15
N VAL A 83 31.24 11.08 -22.63
CA VAL A 83 30.25 10.08 -22.20
C VAL A 83 30.43 9.73 -20.72
N ILE A 84 31.68 9.55 -20.25
CA ILE A 84 31.99 9.29 -18.84
C ILE A 84 31.56 10.48 -17.95
N ARG A 85 31.84 11.72 -18.36
CA ARG A 85 31.42 12.94 -17.65
C ARG A 85 29.90 13.06 -17.50
N VAL A 86 29.14 12.70 -18.53
CA VAL A 86 27.67 12.71 -18.50
C VAL A 86 27.14 11.61 -17.56
N HIS A 87 27.74 10.42 -17.60
CA HIS A 87 27.31 9.30 -16.77
C HIS A 87 27.58 9.51 -15.26
N ASP A 88 28.64 10.25 -14.91
CA ASP A 88 28.93 10.63 -13.52
C ASP A 88 28.04 11.78 -13.01
N ALA A 89 27.51 12.63 -13.90
CA ALA A 89 26.63 13.74 -13.52
C ALA A 89 25.23 13.29 -13.05
N ASP A 90 24.78 12.08 -13.42
CA ASP A 90 23.42 11.58 -13.17
C ASP A 90 23.16 11.03 -11.76
N LYS A 91 24.16 10.97 -10.86
CA LYS A 91 24.00 10.35 -9.53
C LYS A 91 23.72 11.33 -8.37
N LYS A 92 23.15 12.51 -8.63
CA LYS A 92 22.88 13.48 -7.55
C LYS A 92 21.56 13.26 -6.81
N TYR A 93 20.59 12.58 -7.42
CA TYR A 93 19.27 12.34 -6.82
C TYR A 93 18.70 10.97 -7.22
N CYS A 94 17.83 10.45 -6.37
CA CYS A 94 17.20 9.15 -6.60
C CYS A 94 16.11 9.26 -7.69
N THR A 95 16.23 8.47 -8.75
CA THR A 95 15.27 8.42 -9.88
C THR A 95 14.49 7.11 -9.93
N THR A 96 14.55 6.28 -8.89
CA THR A 96 13.76 5.05 -8.83
C THR A 96 12.26 5.37 -8.81
N PRO A 97 11.38 4.49 -9.31
CA PRO A 97 9.94 4.71 -9.28
C PRO A 97 9.39 5.05 -7.90
N ALA A 98 9.92 4.40 -6.86
CA ALA A 98 9.56 4.67 -5.46
C ALA A 98 9.93 6.10 -5.04
N CYS A 99 11.12 6.57 -5.39
CA CYS A 99 11.57 7.93 -5.08
C CYS A 99 10.72 8.98 -5.79
N VAL A 100 10.44 8.79 -7.09
CA VAL A 100 9.61 9.72 -7.87
C VAL A 100 8.18 9.79 -7.31
N LYS A 101 7.55 8.64 -7.02
CA LYS A 101 6.21 8.58 -6.44
C LYS A 101 6.14 9.25 -5.06
N THR A 102 7.14 9.00 -4.22
CA THR A 102 7.21 9.59 -2.87
C THR A 102 7.40 11.10 -2.94
N ALA A 103 8.32 11.57 -3.78
CA ALA A 103 8.56 12.99 -3.99
C ALA A 103 7.31 13.71 -4.51
N ALA A 104 6.61 13.13 -5.50
CA ALA A 104 5.34 13.67 -5.99
C ALA A 104 4.27 13.73 -4.91
N THR A 105 4.18 12.69 -4.06
CA THR A 105 3.23 12.67 -2.93
C THR A 105 3.53 13.80 -1.96
N ILE A 106 4.79 13.99 -1.57
CA ILE A 106 5.22 15.08 -0.68
C ILE A 106 4.86 16.44 -1.30
N LEU A 107 5.23 16.67 -2.56
CA LEU A 107 4.96 17.95 -3.23
C LEU A 107 3.46 18.27 -3.28
N ASN A 108 2.61 17.26 -3.46
CA ASN A 108 1.15 17.44 -3.47
C ASN A 108 0.56 17.75 -2.08
N THR A 109 1.23 17.39 -0.98
CA THR A 109 0.74 17.72 0.37
C THR A 109 1.15 19.11 0.82
N LEU A 110 2.25 19.65 0.28
CA LEU A 110 2.79 20.95 0.67
C LEU A 110 1.90 22.12 0.21
N ASP A 111 1.87 23.18 1.01
CA ASP A 111 1.42 24.52 0.64
C ASP A 111 2.60 25.49 0.66
N GLN A 112 3.25 25.63 -0.49
CA GLN A 112 4.45 26.46 -0.64
C GLN A 112 4.19 27.97 -0.52
N SER A 113 2.93 28.40 -0.38
CA SER A 113 2.60 29.80 -0.12
C SER A 113 2.77 30.22 1.34
N VAL A 114 2.97 29.25 2.24
CA VAL A 114 3.13 29.46 3.68
C VAL A 114 4.62 29.37 4.05
N ASP A 115 5.10 30.27 4.91
CA ASP A 115 6.46 30.16 5.46
C ASP A 115 6.52 28.99 6.47
N PRO A 116 7.39 27.97 6.24
CA PRO A 116 7.54 26.86 7.17
C PRO A 116 8.03 27.27 8.57
N CYS A 117 8.69 28.43 8.72
CA CYS A 117 9.12 28.94 10.02
C CYS A 117 7.98 29.55 10.84
N GLU A 118 6.89 29.96 10.18
CA GLU A 118 5.72 30.57 10.83
C GLU A 118 4.64 29.52 11.15
N ASP A 119 4.30 28.66 10.18
CA ASP A 119 3.33 27.58 10.36
C ASP A 119 3.72 26.35 9.54
N PHE A 120 4.56 25.51 10.15
CA PHE A 120 5.03 24.29 9.52
C PHE A 120 3.90 23.30 9.23
N TYR A 121 2.81 23.29 10.01
CA TYR A 121 1.68 22.38 9.77
C TYR A 121 0.93 22.77 8.50
N ARG A 122 0.60 24.05 8.33
CA ARG A 122 -0.01 24.53 7.10
C ARG A 122 0.92 24.41 5.90
N TYR A 123 2.22 24.67 6.06
CA TYR A 123 3.19 24.44 4.99
C TYR A 123 3.24 22.95 4.59
N ALA A 124 3.31 22.03 5.55
CA ALA A 124 3.50 20.61 5.27
C ALA A 124 2.21 19.90 4.80
N CYS A 125 1.04 20.32 5.29
CA CYS A 125 -0.24 19.63 5.10
C CYS A 125 -1.29 20.46 4.36
N GLY A 126 -1.05 21.75 4.11
CA GLY A 126 -2.05 22.66 3.54
C GLY A 126 -2.55 22.26 2.16
N GLY A 127 -1.67 21.72 1.30
CA GLY A 127 -2.06 21.16 0.00
C GLY A 127 -2.96 19.93 0.15
N TRP A 128 -2.69 19.09 1.15
CA TRP A 128 -3.54 17.93 1.45
C TRP A 128 -4.92 18.36 1.97
N MET A 129 -4.99 19.30 2.91
CA MET A 129 -6.26 19.81 3.45
C MET A 129 -7.14 20.45 2.36
N LYS A 130 -6.53 21.17 1.40
CA LYS A 130 -7.25 21.75 0.26
C LYS A 130 -7.83 20.70 -0.69
N SER A 131 -7.17 19.55 -0.83
CA SER A 131 -7.56 18.50 -1.76
C SER A 131 -8.43 17.40 -1.14
N ASN A 132 -8.48 17.32 0.19
CA ASN A 132 -9.18 16.25 0.92
C ASN A 132 -10.19 16.88 1.88
N HIS A 133 -11.45 16.92 1.45
CA HIS A 133 -12.56 17.43 2.25
C HIS A 133 -13.11 16.31 3.14
N LEU A 134 -13.50 16.66 4.37
CA LEU A 134 -14.10 15.72 5.32
C LEU A 134 -15.42 15.19 4.72
N PRO A 135 -15.54 13.88 4.45
CA PRO A 135 -16.79 13.30 3.96
C PRO A 135 -17.88 13.36 5.03
N ASP A 136 -19.15 13.45 4.64
CA ASP A 136 -20.30 13.57 5.55
C ASP A 136 -20.42 12.41 6.56
N ASN A 137 -19.88 11.24 6.22
CA ASN A 137 -19.92 10.04 7.06
C ASN A 137 -18.67 9.87 7.95
N GLN A 138 -17.77 10.86 7.99
CA GLN A 138 -16.56 10.82 8.82
C GLN A 138 -16.48 12.03 9.75
N LEU A 139 -16.13 11.78 11.00
CA LEU A 139 -15.88 12.83 11.99
C LEU A 139 -14.45 13.39 11.91
N LEU A 140 -13.53 12.63 11.30
CA LEU A 140 -12.11 12.98 11.17
C LEU A 140 -11.57 12.43 9.86
N LEU A 141 -10.80 13.25 9.14
CA LEU A 141 -10.03 12.84 7.96
C LEU A 141 -8.55 13.07 8.21
N SER A 142 -7.74 12.05 8.02
CA SER A 142 -6.29 12.11 8.09
C SER A 142 -5.65 11.07 7.17
N SER A 143 -4.33 11.13 7.02
CA SER A 143 -3.58 10.04 6.35
C SER A 143 -3.83 8.68 6.99
N TYR A 144 -4.05 8.64 8.32
CA TYR A 144 -4.34 7.41 9.05
C TYR A 144 -5.73 6.85 8.73
N THR A 145 -6.77 7.70 8.66
CA THR A 145 -8.12 7.22 8.31
C THR A 145 -8.17 6.70 6.88
N LYS A 146 -7.47 7.36 5.94
CA LYS A 146 -7.31 6.86 4.57
C LYS A 146 -6.66 5.46 4.52
N LEU A 147 -5.59 5.26 5.28
CA LEU A 147 -4.93 3.95 5.37
C LEU A 147 -5.86 2.88 5.96
N ILE A 148 -6.66 3.23 6.98
CA ILE A 148 -7.67 2.33 7.53
C ILE A 148 -8.69 1.94 6.45
N ASP A 149 -9.17 2.90 5.66
CA ASP A 149 -10.17 2.63 4.62
C ASP A 149 -9.60 1.78 3.47
N ASP A 150 -8.33 1.99 3.10
CA ASP A 150 -7.62 1.13 2.15
C ASP A 150 -7.49 -0.31 2.69
N ASN A 151 -7.13 -0.46 3.98
CA ASN A 151 -7.07 -1.78 4.63
C ASN A 151 -8.45 -2.45 4.70
N LYS A 152 -9.50 -1.70 5.04
CA LYS A 152 -10.89 -2.23 5.03
C LYS A 152 -11.28 -2.75 3.65
N ARG A 153 -10.87 -2.06 2.57
CA ARG A 153 -11.12 -2.52 1.20
C ARG A 153 -10.43 -3.85 0.91
N ILE A 154 -9.18 -4.01 1.36
CA ILE A 154 -8.44 -5.28 1.23
C ILE A 154 -9.12 -6.38 2.04
N PHE A 155 -9.50 -6.12 3.30
CA PHE A 155 -10.20 -7.10 4.12
C PHE A 155 -11.53 -7.51 3.50
N ARG A 156 -12.30 -6.55 2.99
CA ARG A 156 -13.54 -6.81 2.28
C ARG A 156 -13.31 -7.74 1.08
N TYR A 157 -12.31 -7.45 0.26
CA TYR A 157 -11.93 -8.31 -0.87
C TYR A 157 -11.62 -9.74 -0.41
N VAL A 158 -10.76 -9.92 0.60
CA VAL A 158 -10.39 -11.26 1.12
C VAL A 158 -11.58 -12.04 1.70
N LEU A 159 -12.53 -11.34 2.33
CA LEU A 159 -13.68 -11.96 3.00
C LEU A 159 -14.87 -12.20 2.05
N GLU A 160 -15.05 -11.38 1.01
CA GLU A 160 -16.14 -11.50 0.04
C GLU A 160 -15.78 -12.37 -1.17
N ASP A 161 -14.53 -12.32 -1.64
CA ASP A 161 -14.13 -13.07 -2.83
C ASP A 161 -13.98 -14.56 -2.52
N GLU A 162 -14.82 -15.38 -3.15
CA GLU A 162 -14.80 -16.83 -3.00
C GLU A 162 -13.58 -17.49 -3.65
N SER A 163 -12.96 -16.82 -4.64
CA SER A 163 -11.73 -17.31 -5.27
C SER A 163 -10.52 -17.20 -4.35
N PHE A 164 -10.59 -16.34 -3.33
CA PHE A 164 -9.52 -16.20 -2.35
C PHE A 164 -9.49 -17.42 -1.42
N GLU A 165 -8.43 -18.22 -1.53
CA GLU A 165 -8.25 -19.46 -0.79
C GLU A 165 -7.91 -19.19 0.69
N LEU A 166 -8.82 -19.58 1.59
CA LEU A 166 -8.59 -19.55 3.04
C LEU A 166 -8.05 -20.90 3.52
N LYS A 167 -6.85 -20.88 4.09
CA LYS A 167 -6.09 -22.07 4.50
C LYS A 167 -6.48 -22.50 5.91
N GLY A 168 -6.73 -21.54 6.81
CA GLY A 168 -6.93 -21.78 8.24
C GLY A 168 -8.41 -21.89 8.66
N LYS A 169 -8.66 -22.61 9.76
CA LYS A 169 -9.99 -22.59 10.43
C LYS A 169 -10.37 -21.18 10.90
N ALA A 170 -9.41 -20.44 11.45
CA ALA A 170 -9.62 -19.08 11.95
C ALA A 170 -10.05 -18.12 10.83
N GLU A 171 -9.39 -18.21 9.67
CA GLU A 171 -9.73 -17.41 8.48
C GLU A 171 -11.16 -17.70 8.01
N LYS A 172 -11.55 -18.99 7.92
CA LYS A 172 -12.90 -19.39 7.55
C LYS A 172 -13.94 -18.90 8.56
N GLN A 173 -13.62 -18.93 9.86
CA GLN A 173 -14.49 -18.37 10.90
C GLN A 173 -14.65 -16.86 10.75
N ALA A 174 -13.58 -16.11 10.44
CA ALA A 174 -13.66 -14.67 10.18
C ALA A 174 -14.57 -14.36 8.98
N ARG A 175 -14.46 -15.11 7.87
CA ARG A 175 -15.36 -15.00 6.71
C ARG A 175 -16.82 -15.30 7.07
N ASN A 176 -17.07 -16.35 7.83
CA ASN A 176 -18.44 -16.68 8.25
C ASN A 176 -19.03 -15.61 9.18
N PHE A 177 -18.21 -15.08 10.10
CA PHE A 177 -18.61 -13.98 10.96
C PHE A 177 -18.95 -12.73 10.15
N TYR A 178 -18.10 -12.37 9.18
CA TYR A 178 -18.37 -11.27 8.24
C TYR A 178 -19.70 -11.47 7.50
N ARG A 179 -19.95 -12.67 6.95
CA ARG A 179 -21.22 -12.97 6.25
C ARG A 179 -22.44 -12.86 7.14
N SER A 180 -22.32 -13.28 8.40
CA SER A 180 -23.42 -13.13 9.36
C SER A 180 -23.76 -11.65 9.62
N CYS A 181 -22.75 -10.79 9.66
CA CYS A 181 -22.92 -9.34 9.80
C CYS A 181 -23.54 -8.71 8.54
N MET A 182 -23.12 -9.15 7.36
CA MET A 182 -23.59 -8.58 6.09
C MET A 182 -24.98 -9.05 5.65
N ASN A 183 -25.55 -10.09 6.27
CA ASN A 183 -26.88 -10.60 5.95
C ASN A 183 -27.97 -9.75 6.64
N THR A 184 -28.19 -8.55 6.11
CA THR A 184 -29.19 -7.60 6.64
C THR A 184 -30.61 -8.16 6.58
N THR A 185 -30.97 -8.94 5.57
CA THR A 185 -32.29 -9.60 5.48
C THR A 185 -32.58 -10.42 6.74
N ARG A 186 -31.63 -11.26 7.16
CA ARG A 186 -31.81 -12.07 8.36
C ARG A 186 -31.85 -11.23 9.64
N ILE A 187 -31.07 -10.15 9.69
CA ILE A 187 -31.07 -9.21 10.83
C ILE A 187 -32.45 -8.56 10.97
N GLU A 188 -33.03 -8.08 9.87
CA GLU A 188 -34.36 -7.45 9.86
C GLU A 188 -35.48 -8.45 10.18
N GLU A 189 -35.40 -9.69 9.67
CA GLU A 189 -36.34 -10.77 10.01
C GLU A 189 -36.37 -11.08 11.52
N LEU A 190 -35.21 -11.05 12.17
CA LEU A 190 -35.10 -11.33 13.60
C LEU A 190 -35.53 -10.16 14.47
N GLY A 191 -35.40 -8.93 13.96
CA GLY A 191 -35.71 -7.70 14.68
C GLY A 191 -35.04 -7.65 16.06
N ALA A 192 -35.78 -7.19 17.07
CA ALA A 192 -35.29 -7.07 18.44
C ALA A 192 -35.22 -8.39 19.22
N GLN A 193 -35.71 -9.50 18.66
CA GLN A 193 -35.89 -10.76 19.40
C GLN A 193 -34.60 -11.28 20.05
N PRO A 194 -33.43 -11.30 19.37
CA PRO A 194 -32.20 -11.80 19.99
C PRO A 194 -31.79 -11.02 21.25
N LEU A 195 -32.06 -9.72 21.29
CA LEU A 195 -31.79 -8.86 22.45
C LEU A 195 -32.80 -9.13 23.57
N LEU A 196 -34.09 -9.25 23.25
CA LEU A 196 -35.13 -9.57 24.23
C LEU A 196 -34.88 -10.91 24.91
N ASP A 197 -34.40 -11.90 24.16
CA ASP A 197 -34.02 -13.21 24.72
C ASP A 197 -32.84 -13.11 25.69
N GLN A 198 -31.86 -12.23 25.43
CA GLN A 198 -30.78 -11.97 26.39
C GLN A 198 -31.27 -11.21 27.62
N LEU A 199 -32.12 -10.20 27.45
CA LEU A 199 -32.71 -9.43 28.56
C LEU A 199 -33.49 -10.33 29.52
N LYS A 200 -34.23 -11.31 29.00
CA LYS A 200 -34.92 -12.30 29.83
C LYS A 200 -33.96 -13.12 30.71
N LYS A 201 -32.75 -13.44 30.22
CA LYS A 201 -31.75 -14.19 31.01
C LYS A 201 -31.19 -13.41 32.19
N ILE A 202 -31.18 -12.07 32.15
CA ILE A 202 -30.74 -11.22 33.27
C ILE A 202 -31.90 -10.79 34.19
N GLY A 203 -33.09 -11.37 34.01
CA GLY A 203 -34.28 -11.10 34.80
C GLY A 203 -35.15 -9.94 34.30
N GLY A 204 -34.93 -9.50 33.06
CA GLY A 204 -35.72 -8.47 32.40
C GLY A 204 -35.28 -7.04 32.70
N TRP A 205 -36.08 -6.08 32.24
CA TRP A 205 -35.84 -4.65 32.45
C TRP A 205 -37.15 -3.96 32.80
N ASN A 206 -37.16 -3.07 33.80
CA ASN A 206 -38.39 -2.40 34.25
C ASN A 206 -39.14 -1.65 33.13
N ILE A 207 -38.43 -1.17 32.11
CA ILE A 207 -39.03 -0.48 30.96
C ILE A 207 -39.81 -1.44 30.05
N SER A 208 -39.49 -2.74 30.05
CA SER A 208 -40.15 -3.75 29.21
C SER A 208 -41.47 -4.28 29.79
N GLY A 209 -41.89 -3.83 30.97
CA GLY A 209 -43.18 -4.19 31.59
C GLY A 209 -43.26 -5.59 32.26
N GLU A 210 -42.39 -6.52 31.87
CA GLU A 210 -42.34 -7.90 32.43
C GLU A 210 -41.43 -8.05 33.66
N PHE A 211 -40.88 -6.96 34.19
CA PHE A 211 -39.91 -7.00 35.29
C PHE A 211 -40.58 -7.13 36.66
N ASN A 212 -40.08 -8.06 37.48
CA ASN A 212 -40.47 -8.18 38.88
C ASN A 212 -39.22 -8.08 39.77
N ILE A 213 -39.13 -6.98 40.54
CA ILE A 213 -38.01 -6.76 41.46
C ILE A 213 -37.88 -7.84 42.54
N LYS A 214 -38.98 -8.51 42.90
CA LYS A 214 -38.97 -9.57 43.93
C LYS A 214 -38.27 -10.84 43.45
N ASP A 215 -38.32 -11.11 42.15
CA ASP A 215 -37.72 -12.29 41.53
C ASP A 215 -36.31 -11.98 40.98
N TRP A 216 -35.90 -10.72 41.05
CA TRP A 216 -34.64 -10.24 40.46
C TRP A 216 -33.48 -10.34 41.45
N ASP A 217 -32.40 -10.99 41.01
CA ASP A 217 -31.15 -11.09 41.76
C ASP A 217 -30.11 -10.13 41.16
N PHE A 218 -29.80 -9.07 41.91
CA PHE A 218 -28.81 -8.07 41.54
C PHE A 218 -27.42 -8.69 41.29
N GLN A 219 -26.95 -9.58 42.16
CA GLN A 219 -25.62 -10.16 42.05
C GLN A 219 -25.54 -11.08 40.82
N LYS A 220 -26.59 -11.87 40.57
CA LYS A 220 -26.63 -12.73 39.40
C LYS A 220 -26.72 -11.93 38.09
N ALA A 221 -27.53 -10.87 38.07
CA ALA A 221 -27.63 -9.98 36.93
C ALA A 221 -26.28 -9.31 36.63
N LEU A 222 -25.58 -8.81 37.65
CA LEU A 222 -24.25 -8.20 37.50
C LEU A 222 -23.19 -9.21 37.01
N GLU A 223 -23.21 -10.44 37.52
CA GLU A 223 -22.34 -11.53 37.07
C GLU A 223 -22.55 -11.83 35.58
N LEU A 224 -23.81 -12.06 35.17
CA LEU A 224 -24.13 -12.35 33.77
C LEU A 224 -23.76 -11.20 32.84
N ASN A 225 -24.05 -9.96 33.25
CA ASN A 225 -23.77 -8.79 32.44
C ASN A 225 -22.26 -8.58 32.22
N ASN A 226 -21.47 -8.64 33.30
CA ASN A 226 -20.03 -8.42 33.23
C ASN A 226 -19.27 -9.62 32.65
N HIS A 227 -19.65 -10.85 32.98
CA HIS A 227 -18.90 -12.04 32.57
C HIS A 227 -19.33 -12.58 31.21
N TYR A 228 -20.63 -12.78 31.00
CA TYR A 228 -21.16 -13.46 29.82
C TYR A 228 -21.40 -12.48 28.67
N PHE A 229 -22.07 -11.35 28.93
CA PHE A 229 -22.36 -10.35 27.89
C PHE A 229 -21.22 -9.38 27.63
N LYS A 230 -20.23 -9.30 28.53
CA LYS A 230 -19.16 -8.29 28.49
C LYS A 230 -19.70 -6.85 28.42
N ALA A 231 -20.92 -6.65 28.93
CA ALA A 231 -21.56 -5.36 29.06
C ALA A 231 -21.22 -4.81 30.44
N GLU A 232 -19.94 -4.50 30.63
CA GLU A 232 -19.36 -4.02 31.89
C GLU A 232 -20.25 -2.93 32.49
N SER A 233 -20.73 -3.15 33.71
CA SER A 233 -21.67 -2.29 34.41
C SER A 233 -21.19 -1.99 35.81
N LEU A 234 -21.39 -0.74 36.24
CA LEU A 234 -20.94 -0.16 37.51
C LEU A 234 -19.41 -0.02 37.63
N PHE A 235 -18.69 -1.14 37.54
CA PHE A 235 -17.23 -1.19 37.62
C PHE A 235 -16.68 -2.18 36.59
N LEU A 236 -15.49 -1.86 36.07
CA LEU A 236 -14.72 -2.75 35.25
C LEU A 236 -13.88 -3.65 36.15
N TRP A 237 -13.75 -4.92 35.77
CA TRP A 237 -12.74 -5.79 36.35
C TRP A 237 -12.05 -6.61 35.27
N ALA A 238 -10.76 -6.85 35.47
CA ALA A 238 -9.95 -7.63 34.54
C ALA A 238 -8.83 -8.36 35.28
N VAL A 239 -8.33 -9.43 34.67
CA VAL A 239 -7.10 -10.09 35.10
C VAL A 239 -5.95 -9.44 34.35
N LEU A 240 -5.12 -8.68 35.07
CA LEU A 240 -3.99 -7.94 34.51
C LEU A 240 -2.68 -8.44 35.13
N ALA A 241 -1.56 -8.19 34.46
CA ALA A 241 -0.24 -8.42 35.05
C ALA A 241 -0.05 -7.52 36.29
N ASP A 242 0.56 -8.04 37.34
CA ASP A 242 0.86 -7.26 38.54
C ASP A 242 1.97 -6.24 38.22
N PHE A 243 1.65 -4.94 38.41
CA PHE A 243 2.58 -3.84 38.18
C PHE A 243 3.82 -3.89 39.09
N LYS A 244 3.74 -4.57 40.25
CA LYS A 244 4.87 -4.79 41.16
C LYS A 244 5.63 -6.08 40.83
N ASN A 245 4.99 -7.04 40.17
CA ASN A 245 5.62 -8.31 39.80
C ASN A 245 5.00 -8.90 38.53
N THR A 246 5.61 -8.59 37.37
CA THR A 246 5.09 -8.97 36.05
C THR A 246 5.09 -10.48 35.76
N THR A 247 5.57 -11.33 36.69
CA THR A 247 5.47 -12.80 36.58
C THR A 247 4.13 -13.36 37.06
N ARG A 248 3.28 -12.52 37.67
CA ARG A 248 1.98 -12.90 38.21
C ARG A 248 0.88 -12.02 37.64
N ASN A 249 -0.35 -12.53 37.69
CA ASN A 249 -1.55 -11.77 37.40
C ASN A 249 -2.30 -11.45 38.69
N ILE A 250 -3.03 -10.34 38.68
CA ILE A 250 -3.91 -9.91 39.75
C ILE A 250 -5.29 -9.60 39.19
N LEU A 251 -6.30 -9.68 40.05
CA LEU A 251 -7.61 -9.12 39.77
C LEU A 251 -7.53 -7.60 39.99
N ALA A 252 -7.76 -6.83 38.92
CA ALA A 252 -7.86 -5.38 38.98
C ALA A 252 -9.32 -4.97 38.88
N VAL A 253 -9.75 -4.03 39.72
CA VAL A 253 -11.09 -3.42 39.69
C VAL A 253 -10.90 -1.92 39.52
N ASN A 254 -11.66 -1.32 38.60
CA ASN A 254 -11.58 0.10 38.31
C ASN A 254 -12.97 0.68 38.01
N GLN A 255 -13.08 2.00 37.97
CA GLN A 255 -14.26 2.68 37.46
C GLN A 255 -14.55 2.22 36.02
N ASN A 256 -15.83 2.09 35.70
CA ASN A 256 -16.27 1.78 34.35
C ASN A 256 -16.34 3.05 33.47
N SER A 257 -16.46 2.88 32.16
CA SER A 257 -16.84 3.97 31.26
C SER A 257 -18.28 4.43 31.52
N LEU A 258 -18.52 5.71 31.23
CA LEU A 258 -19.85 6.29 31.19
C LEU A 258 -20.37 6.23 29.74
N ILE A 259 -21.69 6.28 29.58
CA ILE A 259 -22.34 6.21 28.26
C ILE A 259 -21.97 7.43 27.39
N LEU A 260 -21.85 8.61 28.01
CA LEU A 260 -21.34 9.82 27.35
C LEU A 260 -19.82 9.87 27.50
N GLU A 261 -19.17 10.44 26.49
CA GLU A 261 -17.71 10.38 26.28
C GLU A 261 -16.87 10.80 27.49
N SER A 262 -17.35 11.77 28.26
CA SER A 262 -16.64 12.28 29.43
C SER A 262 -17.59 12.56 30.57
N ARG A 263 -17.04 12.57 31.79
CA ARG A 263 -17.74 13.01 33.00
C ARG A 263 -18.29 14.42 32.86
N ASP A 264 -17.60 15.29 32.13
CA ASP A 264 -17.96 16.69 31.95
C ASP A 264 -19.28 16.85 31.18
N ASN A 265 -19.62 15.91 30.28
CA ASN A 265 -20.91 15.90 29.59
C ASN A 265 -22.11 15.72 30.55
N TYR A 266 -21.89 15.19 31.75
CA TYR A 266 -22.94 15.03 32.78
C TYR A 266 -23.02 16.21 33.75
N LEU A 267 -22.00 17.07 33.79
CA LEU A 267 -21.83 18.08 34.83
C LEU A 267 -21.85 19.50 34.28
N ASN A 268 -21.36 19.69 33.07
CA ASN A 268 -21.35 20.98 32.42
C ASN A 268 -22.74 21.25 31.83
N LYS A 269 -23.13 22.52 31.89
CA LYS A 269 -24.31 23.02 31.19
C LYS A 269 -24.15 22.81 29.68
N THR A 270 -25.19 22.28 29.06
CA THR A 270 -25.27 22.17 27.61
C THR A 270 -25.49 23.56 26.98
N MET A 271 -25.30 23.67 25.66
CA MET A 271 -25.58 24.93 24.95
C MET A 271 -27.05 25.37 25.08
N ASP A 272 -27.96 24.42 25.34
CA ASP A 272 -29.39 24.67 25.53
C ASP A 272 -29.73 25.16 26.96
N ASP A 273 -28.79 25.06 27.91
CA ASP A 273 -28.95 25.53 29.29
C ASP A 273 -28.49 27.00 29.50
N LYS A 274 -28.10 27.69 28.43
CA LYS A 274 -27.69 29.11 28.42
C LYS A 274 -28.82 30.00 27.91
#